data_AF-A0A7X8REG9-F1
#
_entry.id   AF-A0A7X8REG9-F1
#
_cell.length_a   1.000
_cell.length_b   1.000
_cell.length_c   1.000
_cell.angle_alpha   90.00
_cell.angle_beta   90.00
_cell.angle_gamma   90.00
#
_symmetry.space_group_name_H-M   'P 1'
#
loop_
_entity.id
_entity.type
_entity.pdbx_description
1 polymer ?
#
loop_
_entity_poly.entity_id
_entity_poly.type
_entity_poly.pdbx_seq_one_letter_code
_entity_poly.pdbx_strand_id
1 'polypeptide(L)'
;MRKIKILKIIVFIVLFILLSLLVANRYLYGVWNPFALPSKIKCFDRNYIKSGNDIPKTFIDEDTVIYPIDSFNKYTGKKLYTIDPKKESVPTAIYLYISDNMYQSYELDDD
;
A
#
# COMPACT_ATOMS: atom_id res chain seq x y z
N MET A 1 -16.37 -41.73 2.85
CA MET A 1 -17.23 -40.53 3.09
C MET A 1 -16.68 -39.53 4.12
N ARG A 2 -16.19 -39.95 5.31
CA ARG A 2 -15.68 -39.02 6.36
C ARG A 2 -14.52 -38.11 5.90
N LYS A 3 -13.53 -38.66 5.17
CA LYS A 3 -12.39 -37.89 4.61
C LYS A 3 -12.83 -36.79 3.65
N ILE A 4 -13.84 -37.05 2.80
CA ILE A 4 -14.41 -36.06 1.87
C ILE A 4 -15.12 -34.94 2.64
N LYS A 5 -15.83 -35.26 3.72
CA LYS A 5 -16.46 -34.25 4.60
C LYS A 5 -15.41 -33.35 5.27
N ILE A 6 -14.32 -33.92 5.78
CA ILE A 6 -13.23 -33.17 6.39
C ILE A 6 -12.54 -32.26 5.36
N LEU A 7 -12.24 -32.78 4.16
CA LEU A 7 -11.65 -31.97 3.09
C LEU A 7 -12.55 -30.78 2.72
N LYS A 8 -13.86 -30.99 2.61
CA LYS A 8 -14.81 -29.89 2.35
C LYS A 8 -14.80 -28.83 3.45
N ILE A 9 -14.70 -29.23 4.72
CA ILE A 9 -14.61 -28.30 5.85
C ILE A 9 -13.31 -27.48 5.77
N ILE A 10 -12.17 -28.13 5.49
CA ILE A 10 -10.88 -27.44 5.35
C ILE A 10 -10.94 -26.43 4.20
N VAL A 11 -11.46 -26.84 3.04
CA VAL A 11 -11.61 -25.94 1.88
C VAL A 11 -12.51 -24.75 2.23
N PHE A 12 -13.60 -24.97 2.95
CA PHE A 12 -14.49 -23.88 3.40
C PHE A 12 -13.79 -22.92 4.36
N ILE A 13 -13.01 -23.43 5.32
CA ILE A 13 -12.22 -22.61 6.25
C ILE A 13 -11.21 -21.75 5.46
N VAL A 14 -10.48 -22.35 4.52
CA VAL A 14 -9.52 -21.64 3.68
C VAL A 14 -10.22 -20.55 2.87
N LEU A 15 -11.37 -20.86 2.27
CA LEU A 15 -12.17 -19.90 1.51
C LEU A 15 -12.64 -18.72 2.38
N PHE A 16 -13.08 -19.00 3.60
CA PHE A 16 -13.53 -17.99 4.55
C PHE A 16 -12.39 -17.06 4.99
N ILE A 17 -11.19 -17.61 5.23
CA ILE A 17 -9.99 -16.82 5.55
C ILE A 17 -9.63 -15.91 4.37
N LEU A 18 -9.59 -16.46 3.14
CA LEU A 18 -9.29 -15.67 1.93
C LEU A 18 -10.29 -14.53 1.73
N LEU A 19 -11.59 -14.78 1.94
CA LEU A 19 -12.63 -13.76 1.84
C LEU A 19 -12.47 -12.68 2.92
N SER A 20 -12.15 -13.09 4.15
CA SER A 20 -11.92 -12.16 5.27
C SER A 20 -10.72 -11.24 4.99
N LEU A 21 -9.63 -11.79 4.42
CA LEU A 21 -8.48 -11.00 3.98
C LEU A 21 -8.84 -10.01 2.87
N LEU A 22 -9.66 -10.41 1.89
CA LEU A 22 -10.15 -9.51 0.83
C LEU A 22 -10.98 -8.35 1.39
N VAL A 23 -11.89 -8.64 2.32
CA VAL A 23 -12.73 -7.61 2.98
C VAL A 23 -11.88 -6.65 3.82
N ALA A 24 -10.94 -7.19 4.62
CA ALA A 24 -10.03 -6.37 5.41
C ALA A 24 -9.16 -5.45 4.53
N ASN A 25 -8.67 -5.97 3.39
CA ASN A 25 -7.90 -5.18 2.43
C ASN A 25 -8.72 -4.04 1.82
N ARG A 26 -9.98 -4.32 1.45
CA ARG A 26 -10.90 -3.28 0.96
C ARG A 26 -11.19 -2.22 2.01
N TYR A 27 -11.44 -2.62 3.26
CA TYR A 27 -11.76 -1.69 4.34
C TYR A 27 -10.59 -0.76 4.68
N LEU A 28 -9.39 -1.32 4.83
CA LEU A 28 -8.21 -0.56 5.27
C LEU A 28 -7.55 0.24 4.14
N TYR A 29 -7.54 -0.31 2.92
CA TYR A 29 -6.75 0.22 1.80
C TYR A 29 -7.58 0.58 0.58
N GLY A 30 -8.89 0.38 0.62
CA GLY A 30 -9.79 0.69 -0.48
C GLY A 30 -9.67 -0.23 -1.69
N VAL A 31 -9.05 -1.40 -1.59
CA VAL A 31 -8.79 -2.27 -2.75
C VAL A 31 -9.30 -3.70 -2.56
N TRP A 32 -10.05 -4.21 -3.54
CA TRP A 32 -10.53 -5.61 -3.56
C TRP A 32 -9.49 -6.59 -4.11
N ASN A 33 -8.60 -6.15 -5.00
CA ASN A 33 -7.53 -6.98 -5.56
C ASN A 33 -6.24 -6.83 -4.73
N PRO A 34 -5.73 -7.87 -4.07
CA PRO A 34 -4.52 -7.78 -3.24
C PRO A 34 -3.25 -7.45 -4.04
N PHE A 35 -3.26 -7.62 -5.36
CA PHE A 35 -2.13 -7.31 -6.24
C PHE A 35 -2.16 -5.87 -6.77
N ALA A 36 -3.25 -5.14 -6.57
CA ALA A 36 -3.34 -3.75 -6.98
C ALA A 36 -2.67 -2.83 -5.95
N LEU A 37 -2.22 -1.66 -6.42
CA LEU A 37 -1.67 -0.64 -5.54
C LEU A 37 -2.77 -0.16 -4.57
N PRO A 38 -2.46 0.01 -3.28
CA PRO A 38 -3.43 0.47 -2.30
C PRO A 38 -3.94 1.87 -2.68
N SER A 39 -5.20 2.20 -2.41
CA SER A 39 -5.72 3.55 -2.63
C SER A 39 -5.41 4.49 -1.47
N LYS A 40 -5.02 3.93 -0.32
CA LYS A 40 -4.65 4.66 0.90
C LYS A 40 -3.44 4.00 1.56
N ILE A 41 -2.54 4.77 2.14
CA ILE A 41 -1.39 4.30 2.91
C ILE A 41 -1.38 5.02 4.24
N LYS A 42 -1.12 4.30 5.34
CA LYS A 42 -0.90 4.92 6.65
C LYS A 42 0.60 5.03 6.92
N CYS A 43 1.07 6.25 7.15
CA CYS A 43 2.46 6.57 7.45
C CYS A 43 2.49 7.79 8.40
N PHE A 44 3.49 7.91 9.26
CA PHE A 44 3.59 9.04 10.22
C PHE A 44 2.29 9.30 11.03
N ASP A 45 1.59 8.24 11.42
CA ASP A 45 0.26 8.30 12.07
C ASP A 45 -0.85 9.04 11.30
N ARG A 46 -0.57 9.40 10.05
CA ARG A 46 -1.50 10.02 9.11
C ARG A 46 -1.88 9.08 7.98
N ASN A 47 -2.95 9.45 7.32
CA ASN A 47 -3.44 8.77 6.14
C ASN A 47 -2.96 9.52 4.90
N TYR A 48 -2.57 8.76 3.89
CA TYR A 48 -2.19 9.28 2.59
C TYR A 48 -3.07 8.63 1.52
N ILE A 49 -3.74 9.41 0.70
CA ILE A 49 -4.60 8.93 -0.38
C ILE A 49 -3.81 8.93 -1.68
N LYS A 50 -4.00 7.91 -2.51
CA LYS A 50 -3.38 7.83 -3.84
C LYS A 50 -3.76 9.09 -4.63
N SER A 51 -2.76 9.85 -5.07
CA SER A 51 -3.00 11.05 -5.89
C SER A 51 -3.70 10.64 -7.20
N GLY A 52 -4.80 11.32 -7.52
CA GLY A 52 -5.79 10.88 -8.52
C GLY A 52 -5.18 10.72 -9.92
N ASN A 53 -5.50 9.60 -10.58
CA ASN A 53 -5.04 9.22 -11.93
C ASN A 53 -3.52 9.25 -12.21
N ASP A 54 -2.69 9.49 -11.20
CA ASP A 54 -1.24 9.51 -11.38
C ASP A 54 -0.75 8.10 -11.75
N ILE A 55 -0.39 7.97 -13.02
CA ILE A 55 0.43 6.88 -13.55
C ILE A 55 1.73 6.88 -12.73
N PRO A 56 2.25 5.71 -12.34
CA PRO A 56 3.56 5.62 -11.71
C PRO A 56 4.59 6.50 -12.42
N LYS A 57 5.21 7.42 -11.67
CA LYS A 57 6.16 8.38 -12.23
C LYS A 57 7.59 7.92 -11.94
N THR A 58 8.46 8.12 -12.90
CA THR A 58 9.91 8.03 -12.69
C THR A 58 10.41 9.43 -12.33
N PHE A 59 11.16 9.56 -11.24
CA PHE A 59 11.89 10.79 -10.93
C PHE A 59 13.15 10.81 -11.80
N ILE A 60 13.02 11.30 -13.04
CA ILE A 60 14.15 11.43 -13.98
C ILE A 60 14.82 12.81 -13.84
N ASP A 61 14.15 13.78 -13.21
CA ASP A 61 14.75 15.07 -12.92
C ASP A 61 15.88 14.89 -11.90
N GLU A 62 17.13 15.09 -12.34
CA GLU A 62 18.37 14.87 -11.60
C GLU A 62 18.42 15.61 -10.25
N ASP A 63 17.60 16.65 -10.10
CA ASP A 63 17.52 17.51 -8.90
C ASP A 63 16.55 17.00 -7.83
N THR A 64 15.70 15.99 -8.12
CA THR A 64 14.72 15.50 -7.15
C THR A 64 15.36 14.47 -6.21
N VAL A 65 15.84 14.93 -5.05
CA VAL A 65 16.35 14.03 -4.00
C VAL A 65 15.19 13.37 -3.26
N ILE A 66 15.13 12.05 -3.32
CA ILE A 66 14.16 11.24 -2.56
C ILE A 66 14.82 10.59 -1.34
N TYR A 67 14.22 10.79 -0.18
CA TYR A 67 14.66 10.24 1.09
C TYR A 67 13.85 8.99 1.42
N PRO A 68 14.51 7.87 1.79
CA PRO A 68 13.79 6.70 2.28
C PRO A 68 13.12 7.04 3.61
N ILE A 69 11.84 6.67 3.73
CA ILE A 69 11.16 6.68 5.00
C ILE A 69 11.56 5.39 5.72
N ASP A 70 12.00 5.49 6.99
CA ASP A 70 12.42 4.36 7.83
C ASP A 70 11.26 3.38 8.19
N SER A 71 10.20 3.38 7.40
CA SER A 71 9.05 2.49 7.52
C SER A 71 8.76 1.82 6.18
N PHE A 72 8.75 0.49 6.18
CA PHE A 72 8.14 -0.27 5.10
C PHE A 72 6.62 -0.20 5.23
N ASN A 73 5.93 -0.09 4.10
CA ASN A 73 4.50 -0.30 4.13
C ASN A 73 4.25 -1.78 4.49
N LYS A 74 3.71 -2.03 5.69
CA LYS A 74 3.49 -3.37 6.25
C LYS A 74 2.63 -4.29 5.36
N TYR A 75 1.90 -3.72 4.40
CA TYR A 75 0.91 -4.43 3.60
C TYR A 75 1.39 -4.70 2.18
N THR A 76 2.06 -3.74 1.55
CA THR A 76 2.66 -3.96 0.24
C THR A 76 4.06 -4.57 0.31
N GLY A 77 4.71 -4.53 1.48
CA GLY A 77 6.12 -4.90 1.65
C GLY A 77 7.08 -3.99 0.89
N LYS A 78 6.57 -2.90 0.30
CA LYS A 78 7.34 -1.97 -0.54
C LYS A 78 7.88 -0.82 0.30
N LYS A 79 9.00 -0.27 -0.16
CA LYS A 79 9.65 0.89 0.44
C LYS A 79 8.85 2.16 0.15
N LEU A 80 8.82 3.04 1.14
CA LEU A 80 8.23 4.37 1.04
C LEU A 80 9.35 5.41 0.99
N TYR A 81 9.11 6.47 0.24
CA TYR A 81 10.04 7.59 0.06
C TYR A 81 9.28 8.90 0.21
N THR A 82 10.01 9.97 0.45
CA THR A 82 9.50 11.35 0.44
C THR A 82 10.53 12.28 -0.19
N ILE A 83 10.07 13.40 -0.74
CA ILE A 83 10.95 14.48 -1.20
C ILE A 83 11.27 15.47 -0.07
N ASP A 84 10.54 15.41 1.05
CA ASP A 84 10.74 16.33 2.17
C ASP A 84 11.97 15.89 2.99
N PRO A 85 13.06 16.67 3.00
CA PRO A 85 14.31 16.30 3.67
C PRO A 85 14.21 16.30 5.20
N LYS A 86 13.14 16.90 5.75
CA LYS A 86 12.98 17.11 7.18
C LYS A 86 12.18 15.96 7.80
N LYS A 87 12.87 15.07 8.53
CA LYS A 87 12.25 14.10 9.46
C LYS A 87 11.41 14.77 10.57
N GLU A 88 11.50 16.10 10.70
CA GLU A 88 10.81 16.89 11.73
C GLU A 88 9.35 17.23 11.37
N SER A 89 8.98 17.15 10.09
CA SER A 89 7.62 17.44 9.63
C SER A 89 7.00 16.22 8.94
N VAL A 90 5.72 16.00 9.17
CA VAL A 90 4.93 15.03 8.40
C VAL A 90 4.94 15.48 6.94
N PRO A 91 5.42 14.67 5.99
CA PRO A 91 5.49 15.06 4.59
C PRO A 91 4.09 15.19 4.00
N THR A 92 3.90 16.13 3.09
CA THR A 92 2.61 16.31 2.39
C THR A 92 2.41 15.24 1.31
N ALA A 93 3.50 14.69 0.76
CA ALA A 93 3.48 13.62 -0.20
C ALA A 93 4.47 12.49 0.16
N ILE A 94 4.03 11.26 -0.05
CA ILE A 94 4.87 10.06 0.02
C ILE A 94 4.78 9.28 -1.28
N TYR A 95 5.81 8.48 -1.53
CA TYR A 95 6.00 7.77 -2.78
C TYR A 95 6.27 6.29 -2.50
N LEU A 96 5.38 5.43 -3.00
CA LEU A 96 5.52 3.98 -2.91
C LEU A 96 6.34 3.47 -4.10
N TYR A 97 7.48 2.84 -3.83
CA TYR A 97 8.30 2.25 -4.88
C TYR A 97 7.62 1.03 -5.53
N ILE A 98 7.54 1.01 -6.86
CA ILE A 98 6.89 -0.07 -7.61
C ILE A 98 7.93 -1.03 -8.19
N SER A 99 8.65 -0.58 -9.21
CA SER A 99 9.75 -1.25 -9.93
C SER A 99 10.45 -0.22 -10.83
N ASP A 100 11.66 -0.49 -11.30
CA ASP A 100 12.32 0.29 -12.38
C ASP A 100 12.36 1.81 -12.14
N ASN A 101 12.62 2.22 -10.89
CA ASN A 101 12.56 3.63 -10.45
C ASN A 101 11.20 4.32 -10.67
N MET A 102 10.12 3.56 -10.81
CA MET A 102 8.76 4.07 -10.81
C MET A 102 8.18 4.10 -9.41
N TYR A 103 7.45 5.17 -9.13
CA TYR A 103 6.84 5.42 -7.84
C TYR A 103 5.37 5.82 -8.00
N GLN A 104 4.52 5.36 -7.10
CA GLN A 104 3.16 5.86 -6.96
C GLN A 104 3.12 6.95 -5.89
N SER A 105 2.63 8.13 -6.25
CA SER A 105 2.37 9.25 -5.35
C SER A 105 1.13 9.01 -4.49
N TYR A 106 1.25 9.42 -3.22
CA TYR A 106 0.15 9.51 -2.27
C TYR A 106 0.26 10.85 -1.53
N GLU A 107 -0.85 11.56 -1.40
CA GLU A 107 -0.96 12.86 -0.77
C GLU A 107 -1.59 12.73 0.61
N LEU A 108 -1.17 13.59 1.54
CA LEU A 108 -1.70 13.64 2.89
C LEU A 108 -3.21 13.93 2.85
N ASP A 109 -3.96 13.10 3.57
CA ASP A 109 -5.39 13.22 3.81
C ASP A 109 -5.56 14.24 4.96
N ASP A 110 -5.79 15.52 4.62
CA ASP A 110 -5.89 16.64 5.56
C ASP A 110 -7.24 16.71 6.33
N ASP A 111 -8.12 15.71 6.13
CA ASP A 111 -9.44 15.59 6.77
C ASP A 111 -9.41 15.00 8.20
#